data_AF-A0AAV2ZJP0-F1
#
_entry.id   AF-A0AAV2ZJP0-F1
#
_cell.length_a   1.000
_cell.length_b   1.000
_cell.length_c   1.000
_cell.angle_alpha   90.00
_cell.angle_beta   90.00
_cell.angle_gamma   90.00
#
_symmetry.space_group_name_H-M   'P 1'
#
loop_
_entity.id
_entity.type
_entity.pdbx_description
1 polymer ?
#
loop_
_entity_poly.entity_id
_entity_poly.type
_entity_poly.pdbx_seq_one_letter_code
_entity_poly.pdbx_strand_id
1 'polypeptide(L)'
;MSPAGAEVCYDRLGCFSDAWPYSGSLQRPSAKLPWTPEQINTRFFLYTRSNQNSYQVISATNPSTISSSNFRTSRKTRFVIHGFTSSGEASWLSQTCRVSLDPAEPYFQDTPAEVRLDLTDAAFVDVIHSL
;
A
#
# COMPACT_ATOMS: atom_id res chain seq x y z
N MET A 1 -14.86 -29.78 -11.36
CA MET A 1 -13.77 -29.20 -12.16
C MET A 1 -13.93 -27.70 -12.06
N SER A 2 -13.13 -27.01 -11.24
CA SER A 2 -13.17 -25.54 -11.21
C SER A 2 -12.69 -25.02 -12.57
N PRO A 3 -13.38 -24.07 -13.22
CA PRO A 3 -12.85 -23.46 -14.42
C PRO A 3 -11.49 -22.83 -14.08
N ALA A 4 -10.50 -23.01 -14.95
CA ALA A 4 -9.23 -22.30 -14.81
C ALA A 4 -9.55 -20.79 -14.87
N GLY A 5 -9.21 -20.06 -13.79
CA GLY A 5 -9.41 -18.61 -13.75
C GLY A 5 -8.57 -17.93 -14.84
N ALA A 6 -8.98 -16.72 -15.22
CA ALA A 6 -8.18 -15.86 -16.07
C ALA A 6 -6.95 -15.34 -15.31
N GLU A 7 -5.97 -14.86 -16.05
CA GLU A 7 -4.74 -14.27 -15.51
C GLU A 7 -4.36 -13.00 -16.27
N VAL A 8 -3.83 -12.01 -15.55
CA VAL A 8 -3.18 -10.82 -16.11
C VAL A 8 -1.80 -10.64 -15.50
N CYS A 9 -0.80 -10.29 -16.31
CA CYS A 9 0.57 -10.07 -15.86
C CYS A 9 1.00 -8.62 -16.09
N TYR A 10 1.71 -8.06 -15.12
CA TYR A 10 2.34 -6.74 -15.21
C TYR A 10 3.83 -6.86 -14.93
N ASP A 11 4.66 -6.31 -15.82
CA ASP A 11 6.13 -6.45 -15.87
C ASP A 11 6.81 -6.78 -14.53
N ARG A 12 6.88 -5.81 -13.63
CA ARG A 12 7.59 -5.92 -12.36
C ARG A 12 6.78 -6.50 -11.21
N LEU A 13 5.48 -6.72 -11.41
CA LEU A 13 4.55 -7.13 -10.35
C LEU A 13 4.14 -8.60 -10.46
N GLY A 14 4.47 -9.25 -11.58
CA GLY A 14 4.10 -10.64 -11.82
C GLY A 14 2.66 -10.78 -12.31
N CYS A 15 2.09 -11.96 -12.09
CA CYS A 15 0.78 -12.33 -12.61
C CYS A 15 -0.27 -12.46 -11.49
N PHE A 16 -1.51 -12.10 -11.82
CA PHE A 16 -2.65 -12.09 -10.93
C PHE A 16 -3.75 -12.91 -11.57
N SER A 17 -4.26 -13.91 -10.84
CA SER A 17 -5.37 -14.72 -11.30
C SER A 17 -6.67 -14.35 -10.57
N ASP A 18 -7.80 -14.48 -11.26
CA ASP A 18 -9.12 -14.44 -10.64
C ASP A 18 -9.63 -15.84 -10.22
N ALA A 19 -8.80 -16.88 -10.36
CA ALA A 19 -9.09 -18.20 -9.84
C ALA A 19 -9.30 -18.19 -8.32
N TRP A 20 -9.96 -19.23 -7.81
CA TRP A 20 -10.02 -19.46 -6.37
C TRP A 20 -8.58 -19.50 -5.78
N PRO A 21 -8.28 -18.83 -4.65
CA PRO A 21 -9.21 -18.20 -3.70
C PRO A 21 -9.51 -16.71 -3.96
N TYR A 22 -8.97 -16.12 -5.03
CA TYR A 22 -9.09 -14.69 -5.32
C TYR A 22 -10.49 -14.29 -5.81
N SER A 23 -11.24 -15.22 -6.38
CA SER A 23 -12.67 -15.07 -6.67
C SER A 23 -13.42 -16.41 -6.54
N GLY A 24 -14.74 -16.40 -6.77
CA GLY A 24 -15.59 -17.59 -6.76
C GLY A 24 -15.91 -18.13 -5.37
N SER A 25 -15.58 -17.40 -4.30
CA SER A 25 -16.02 -17.69 -2.93
C SER A 25 -17.31 -16.96 -2.58
N LEU A 26 -17.97 -17.33 -1.49
CA LEU A 26 -19.15 -16.60 -0.98
C LEU A 26 -18.82 -15.13 -0.67
N GLN A 27 -17.60 -14.87 -0.21
CA GLN A 27 -17.10 -13.53 0.12
C GLN A 27 -16.66 -12.74 -1.13
N ARG A 28 -16.25 -13.43 -2.20
CA ARG A 28 -15.77 -12.83 -3.46
C ARG A 28 -16.47 -13.50 -4.66
N PRO A 29 -17.80 -13.29 -4.82
CA PRO A 29 -18.61 -14.06 -5.77
C PRO A 29 -18.32 -13.74 -7.23
N SER A 30 -17.81 -12.55 -7.53
CA SER A 30 -17.49 -12.11 -8.88
C SER A 30 -16.03 -12.33 -9.22
N ALA A 31 -15.76 -12.98 -10.34
CA ALA A 31 -14.43 -13.05 -10.95
C ALA A 31 -13.98 -11.65 -11.37
N LYS A 32 -12.91 -11.13 -10.76
CA LYS A 32 -12.34 -9.82 -11.07
C LYS A 32 -10.82 -9.88 -11.04
N LEU A 33 -10.21 -9.45 -12.15
CA LEU A 33 -8.79 -9.16 -12.22
C LEU A 33 -8.49 -7.73 -11.75
N PRO A 34 -7.27 -7.46 -11.28
CA PRO A 34 -6.86 -6.11 -10.90
C PRO A 34 -6.85 -5.16 -12.11
N TRP A 35 -6.94 -3.85 -11.83
CA TRP A 35 -6.68 -2.80 -12.82
C TRP A 35 -5.18 -2.69 -13.13
N THR A 36 -4.83 -2.10 -14.28
CA THR A 36 -3.42 -1.92 -14.64
C THR A 36 -2.71 -0.92 -13.70
N PRO A 37 -1.38 -1.01 -13.55
CA PRO A 37 -0.61 -0.06 -12.75
C PRO A 37 -0.84 1.41 -13.16
N GLU A 38 -1.05 1.68 -14.44
CA GLU A 38 -1.32 3.00 -14.99
C GLU A 38 -2.72 3.50 -14.62
N GLN A 39 -3.71 2.60 -14.56
CA GLN A 39 -5.07 2.94 -14.14
C GLN A 39 -5.14 3.20 -12.63
N ILE A 40 -4.43 2.41 -11.82
CA ILE A 40 -4.33 2.62 -10.37
C ILE A 40 -3.51 3.88 -10.08
N ASN A 41 -2.48 4.14 -10.88
CA ASN A 41 -1.58 5.28 -10.76
C ASN A 41 -1.00 5.43 -9.33
N THR A 42 -0.39 4.35 -8.82
CA THR A 42 0.21 4.35 -7.48
C THR A 42 1.36 5.35 -7.41
N ARG A 43 1.29 6.29 -6.46
CA ARG A 43 2.32 7.31 -6.22
C ARG A 43 2.85 7.20 -4.80
N PHE A 44 4.16 7.43 -4.63
CA PHE A 44 4.79 7.44 -3.31
C PHE A 44 5.16 8.87 -2.91
N PHE A 45 4.53 9.36 -1.84
CA PHE A 45 4.77 10.67 -1.27
C PHE A 45 5.67 10.55 -0.04
N LEU A 46 6.91 11.04 -0.15
CA LEU A 46 7.89 11.00 0.94
C LEU A 46 7.82 12.26 1.79
N TYR A 47 7.47 12.08 3.06
CA TYR A 47 7.64 13.06 4.12
C TYR A 47 8.80 12.68 5.02
N THR A 48 9.59 13.66 5.42
CA THR A 48 10.65 13.49 6.41
C THR A 48 10.63 14.65 7.40
N ARG A 49 11.42 14.55 8.48
CA ARG A 49 11.63 15.66 9.42
C ARG A 49 12.14 16.94 8.73
N SER A 50 12.82 16.83 7.60
CA SER A 50 13.34 17.96 6.81
C SER A 50 12.32 18.56 5.84
N ASN A 51 11.19 17.88 5.57
CA ASN A 51 10.16 18.33 4.63
C ASN A 51 8.75 17.91 5.10
N GLN A 52 8.38 18.33 6.32
CA GLN A 52 7.11 17.91 6.94
C GLN A 52 5.87 18.51 6.27
N ASN A 53 6.03 19.66 5.59
CA ASN A 53 4.92 20.39 4.97
C ASN A 53 4.73 20.09 3.49
N SER A 54 5.73 19.51 2.82
CA SER A 54 5.71 19.28 1.38
C SER A 54 6.39 17.94 1.07
N TYR A 55 5.66 17.06 0.41
CA TYR A 55 6.16 15.74 0.04
C TYR A 55 7.19 15.84 -1.09
N GLN A 56 8.07 14.84 -1.16
CA GLN A 56 8.86 14.55 -2.36
C GLN A 56 8.26 13.31 -3.03
N VAL A 57 8.01 13.37 -4.34
CA VAL A 57 7.54 12.20 -5.09
C VAL A 57 8.74 11.30 -5.37
N ILE A 58 8.66 10.04 -4.96
CA ILE A 58 9.69 9.02 -5.21
C ILE A 58 9.12 7.86 -6.03
N SER A 59 10.01 7.09 -6.66
CA SER A 59 9.64 5.98 -7.54
C SER A 59 10.48 4.74 -7.30
N ALA A 60 9.81 3.58 -7.25
CA ALA A 60 10.44 2.27 -7.20
C ALA A 60 11.05 1.86 -8.57
N THR A 61 10.62 2.48 -9.66
CA THR A 61 11.13 2.24 -11.03
C THR A 61 12.22 3.24 -11.44
N ASN A 62 12.36 4.34 -10.71
CA ASN A 62 13.44 5.30 -10.90
C ASN A 62 14.19 5.54 -9.57
N PRO A 63 15.19 4.70 -9.23
CA PRO A 63 15.93 4.78 -7.97
C PRO A 63 16.62 6.14 -7.71
N SER A 64 16.92 6.88 -8.78
CA SER A 64 17.53 8.21 -8.66
C SER A 64 16.66 9.17 -7.84
N THR A 65 15.33 9.04 -7.94
CA THR A 65 14.36 9.85 -7.17
C THR A 65 14.46 9.62 -5.66
N ILE A 66 14.83 8.41 -5.23
CA ILE A 66 15.04 8.10 -3.81
C ILE A 66 16.37 8.70 -3.36
N SER A 67 17.43 8.49 -4.13
CA SER A 67 18.77 8.99 -3.79
C SER A 67 18.89 10.52 -3.77
N SER A 68 18.09 11.23 -4.56
CA SER A 68 18.04 12.70 -4.60
C SER A 68 17.05 13.32 -3.60
N SER A 69 16.29 12.49 -2.88
CA SER A 69 15.32 12.93 -1.88
C SER A 69 15.95 13.06 -0.48
N ASN A 70 15.13 13.46 0.50
CA ASN A 70 15.52 13.49 1.91
C ASN A 70 15.49 12.10 2.59
N PHE A 71 15.29 11.02 1.83
CA PHE A 71 15.27 9.67 2.37
C PHE A 71 16.60 9.32 3.05
N ARG A 72 16.52 8.66 4.21
CA ARG A 72 17.69 8.22 4.96
C ARG A 72 17.55 6.76 5.32
N THR A 73 18.43 5.93 4.78
CA THR A 73 18.51 4.49 5.06
C THR A 73 18.79 4.18 6.54
N SER A 74 19.39 5.12 7.27
CA SER A 74 19.65 5.01 8.71
C SER A 74 18.45 5.31 9.61
N ARG A 75 17.28 5.65 9.05
CA ARG A 75 16.07 5.97 9.81
C ARG A 75 14.98 4.93 9.53
N LYS A 76 14.12 4.67 10.53
CA LYS A 76 12.90 3.89 10.33
C LYS A 76 12.03 4.54 9.27
N THR A 77 11.48 3.72 8.36
CA THR A 77 10.50 4.12 7.35
C THR A 77 9.14 3.56 7.75
N ARG A 78 8.10 4.39 7.65
CA ARG A 78 6.70 4.00 7.87
C ARG A 78 5.93 4.31 6.59
N PHE A 79 5.08 3.39 6.16
CA PHE A 79 4.16 3.60 5.05
C PHE A 79 2.77 3.88 5.61
N VAL A 80 2.10 4.90 5.08
CA VAL A 80 0.69 5.18 5.38
C VAL A 80 -0.06 5.01 4.07
N ILE A 81 -1.04 4.12 4.05
CA ILE A 81 -1.77 3.71 2.85
C ILE A 81 -3.25 3.96 3.10
N HIS A 82 -3.90 4.67 2.18
CA HIS A 82 -5.31 4.98 2.32
C HIS A 82 -6.21 3.85 1.81
N GLY A 83 -7.45 3.85 2.29
CA GLY A 83 -8.49 2.91 1.87
C GLY A 83 -9.35 3.41 0.71
N PHE A 84 -10.50 2.75 0.57
CA PHE A 84 -11.50 2.99 -0.46
C PHE A 84 -12.06 4.41 -0.40
N THR A 85 -12.34 5.04 -1.54
CA THR A 85 -12.82 6.43 -1.70
C THR A 85 -11.89 7.55 -1.21
N SER A 86 -10.75 7.22 -0.63
CA SER A 86 -9.75 8.17 -0.14
C SER A 86 -8.64 8.42 -1.17
N SER A 87 -7.79 9.41 -0.94
CA SER A 87 -6.70 9.81 -1.83
C SER A 87 -5.40 9.97 -1.06
N GLY A 88 -4.28 9.67 -1.71
CA GLY A 88 -2.91 9.90 -1.22
C GLY A 88 -2.60 11.35 -0.82
N GLU A 89 -3.41 12.31 -1.28
CA GLU A 89 -3.29 13.74 -0.96
C GLU A 89 -4.28 14.21 0.11
N ALA A 90 -5.08 13.31 0.68
CA ALA A 90 -6.00 13.64 1.75
C ALA A 90 -5.22 14.15 2.98
N SER A 91 -5.72 15.21 3.60
CA SER A 91 -5.04 15.91 4.70
C SER A 91 -4.66 14.98 5.85
N TRP A 92 -5.52 14.00 6.15
CA TRP A 92 -5.30 13.01 7.20
C TRP A 92 -4.02 12.19 6.98
N LEU A 93 -3.62 11.86 5.74
CA LEU A 93 -2.37 11.12 5.49
C LEU A 93 -1.14 11.93 5.86
N SER A 94 -1.14 13.21 5.48
CA SER A 94 -0.06 14.13 5.83
C SER A 94 -0.02 14.40 7.34
N GLN A 95 -1.19 14.42 8.00
CA GLN A 95 -1.32 14.60 9.44
C GLN A 95 -0.85 13.36 10.19
N THR A 96 -1.22 12.16 9.73
CA THR A 96 -0.70 10.89 10.22
C THR A 96 0.81 10.82 10.03
N CYS A 97 1.38 11.25 8.91
CA CYS A 97 2.84 11.32 8.77
C CYS A 97 3.47 12.24 9.83
N ARG A 98 2.84 13.36 10.17
CA ARG A 98 3.33 14.28 11.21
C ARG A 98 3.18 13.70 12.63
N VAL A 99 2.08 12.99 12.90
CA VAL A 99 1.79 12.40 14.21
C VAL A 99 2.49 11.04 14.39
N SER A 100 2.68 10.22 13.38
CA SER A 100 3.53 9.01 13.48
C SER A 100 5.02 9.35 13.59
N LEU A 101 5.40 10.59 13.28
CA LEU A 101 6.69 11.15 13.68
C LEU A 101 6.74 11.54 15.17
N ASP A 102 5.60 11.50 15.89
CA ASP A 102 5.38 11.86 17.30
C ASP A 102 4.19 11.08 17.98
N PRO A 103 4.41 9.87 18.52
CA PRO A 103 3.44 8.75 18.54
C PRO A 103 2.32 8.78 19.61
N ALA A 104 1.07 8.40 19.22
CA ALA A 104 0.05 7.69 20.03
C ALA A 104 -1.10 7.10 19.12
N GLU A 105 -1.59 5.88 19.40
CA GLU A 105 -2.48 5.00 18.58
C GLU A 105 -3.67 4.43 19.43
N PRO A 106 -4.78 3.77 18.94
CA PRO A 106 -4.84 2.50 18.12
C PRO A 106 -6.06 2.25 17.15
N TYR A 107 -6.18 1.07 16.45
CA TYR A 107 -7.38 0.14 16.26
C TYR A 107 -7.52 -0.64 14.89
N PHE A 108 -7.18 -1.94 14.71
CA PHE A 108 -7.74 -2.84 13.64
C PHE A 108 -7.57 -4.37 13.91
N GLN A 109 -8.61 -5.22 13.77
CA GLN A 109 -8.57 -6.71 13.91
C GLN A 109 -9.50 -7.50 12.90
N ASP A 110 -9.10 -8.76 12.55
CA ASP A 110 -9.86 -9.95 12.00
C ASP A 110 -10.06 -10.25 10.47
N THR A 111 -9.06 -10.87 9.79
CA THR A 111 -9.18 -11.58 8.45
C THR A 111 -8.15 -12.77 8.32
N PRO A 112 -7.98 -13.54 7.21
CA PRO A 112 -6.84 -14.49 7.02
C PRO A 112 -5.51 -13.84 6.55
N ALA A 113 -4.36 -14.40 6.94
CA ALA A 113 -3.03 -13.79 6.79
C ALA A 113 -2.58 -13.50 5.34
N GLU A 114 -2.91 -14.33 4.34
CA GLU A 114 -2.48 -14.05 2.95
C GLU A 114 -3.27 -12.92 2.27
N VAL A 115 -4.37 -12.46 2.88
CA VAL A 115 -5.29 -11.45 2.33
C VAL A 115 -5.44 -10.23 3.24
N ARG A 116 -4.62 -10.15 4.29
CA ARG A 116 -4.59 -9.06 5.26
C ARG A 116 -3.15 -8.81 5.68
N LEU A 117 -2.91 -7.68 6.34
CA LEU A 117 -1.63 -7.48 7.01
C LEU A 117 -1.49 -8.44 8.20
N ASP A 118 -0.46 -9.26 8.17
CA ASP A 118 -0.08 -10.21 9.21
C ASP A 118 1.29 -9.88 9.82
N LEU A 119 1.51 -10.39 11.04
CA LEU A 119 2.78 -10.22 11.75
C LEU A 119 3.96 -10.89 11.01
N THR A 120 3.70 -11.79 10.05
CA THR A 120 4.73 -12.36 9.17
C THR A 120 5.18 -11.44 8.04
N ASP A 121 4.47 -10.35 7.75
CA ASP A 121 4.70 -9.54 6.54
C ASP A 121 5.89 -8.59 6.67
N ALA A 122 6.24 -8.19 7.91
CA ALA A 122 7.46 -7.43 8.20
C ALA A 122 7.82 -7.48 9.71
N ALA A 123 9.08 -7.16 10.03
CA ALA A 123 9.56 -7.04 11.41
C ALA A 123 8.86 -5.92 12.23
N PHE A 124 8.14 -5.01 11.57
CA PHE A 124 7.29 -3.99 12.18
C PHE A 124 6.26 -3.52 11.14
N VAL A 125 4.97 -3.73 11.41
CA VAL A 125 3.84 -3.30 10.57
C VAL A 125 2.99 -2.33 11.39
N ASP A 126 2.86 -1.10 10.92
CA ASP A 126 1.98 -0.07 11.51
C ASP A 126 1.12 0.46 10.36
N VAL A 127 -0.17 0.13 10.40
CA VAL A 127 -1.12 0.39 9.31
C VAL A 127 -2.25 1.21 9.90
N ILE A 128 -2.20 2.50 9.62
CA ILE A 128 -3.25 3.43 10.01
C ILE A 128 -4.22 3.53 8.84
N HIS A 129 -5.30 2.73 8.89
CA HIS A 129 -6.47 2.98 8.06
C HIS A 129 -7.31 4.07 8.75
N SER A 130 -7.65 5.14 8.04
CA SER A 130 -8.82 5.93 8.39
C SER A 130 -9.85 5.72 7.29
N LEU A 131 -11.09 5.49 7.74
CA LEU A 131 -12.29 5.16 6.95
C LEU A 131 -12.36 5.81 5.57
#